data_AF-A0A401RK88-F1
#
_entry.id   AF-A0A401RK88-F1
#
_cell.length_a   1.000
_cell.length_b   1.000
_cell.length_c   1.000
_cell.angle_alpha   90.00
_cell.angle_beta   90.00
_cell.angle_gamma   90.00
#
_symmetry.space_group_name_H-M   'P 1'
#
loop_
_entity.id
_entity.type
_entity.pdbx_description
1 polymer ?
#
loop_
_entity_poly.entity_id
_entity_poly.type
_entity_poly.pdbx_seq_one_letter_code
_entity_poly.pdbx_strand_id
1 'polypeptide(L)'
;MGACASKQARTTKQYKENYDDEVTITVEKEQFMDEFFHQVEEIRGYIDQIAENVEEVKKKHSVILSAPNPEGKTKEELEELTLSIKRIANRVRNKLKIIEQSIKTEDNENQSSVDLRIRKTQHSTLSRKFANVMTEYNEIQILFRERSKGRIQRQLEITGRTTTDDELEEMLESGNPSIFTSDIISDTQITRQALNEIESRHKDIIKLEASIRELHDMFVDMAMLVEQQGEMINNIETNVVNATEYIERAKEETKKAVRYQSKARRKIFYILICVVVLLVIIAIIIGVTVPS
;
A
#
# COMPACT_ATOMS: atom_id res chain seq x y z
N MET A 1 -77.08 -3.19 10.68
CA MET A 1 -76.09 -2.39 9.93
C MET A 1 -74.66 -2.68 10.41
N GLY A 2 -74.23 -3.95 10.39
CA GLY A 2 -73.04 -4.43 11.12
C GLY A 2 -71.93 -5.08 10.27
N ALA A 3 -71.89 -4.85 8.96
CA ALA A 3 -70.96 -5.53 8.06
C ALA A 3 -69.88 -4.64 7.41
N CYS A 4 -69.91 -3.32 7.61
CA CYS A 4 -68.95 -2.40 7.00
C CYS A 4 -67.80 -2.00 7.96
N ALA A 5 -68.04 -2.01 9.28
CA ALA A 5 -67.05 -1.62 10.28
C ALA A 5 -65.97 -2.71 10.57
N SER A 6 -66.20 -3.97 10.18
CA SER A 6 -65.25 -5.07 10.44
C SER A 6 -64.19 -5.27 9.35
N LYS A 7 -64.37 -4.71 8.15
CA LYS A 7 -63.37 -4.77 7.07
C LYS A 7 -62.26 -3.73 7.22
N GLN A 8 -62.58 -2.51 7.69
CA GLN A 8 -61.56 -1.48 7.92
C GLN A 8 -60.68 -1.79 9.14
N ALA A 9 -61.21 -2.42 10.20
CA ALA A 9 -60.40 -2.80 11.37
C ALA A 9 -59.44 -3.98 11.11
N ARG A 10 -59.71 -4.84 10.11
CA ARG A 10 -58.78 -5.92 9.69
C ARG A 10 -57.65 -5.41 8.80
N THR A 11 -57.93 -4.48 7.89
CA THR A 11 -56.88 -3.93 7.00
C THR A 11 -55.89 -3.04 7.76
N THR A 12 -56.31 -2.33 8.82
CA THR A 12 -55.37 -1.50 9.61
C THR A 12 -54.56 -2.28 10.65
N LYS A 13 -55.01 -3.48 11.07
CA LYS A 13 -54.18 -4.39 11.88
C LYS A 13 -53.12 -5.10 11.04
N GLN A 14 -53.43 -5.44 9.79
CA GLN A 14 -52.49 -6.12 8.90
C GLN A 14 -51.34 -5.23 8.40
N TYR A 15 -51.50 -3.90 8.44
CA TYR A 15 -50.44 -2.94 8.08
C TYR A 15 -49.55 -2.50 9.26
N LYS A 16 -49.84 -2.96 10.50
CA LYS A 16 -49.10 -2.56 11.71
C LYS A 16 -48.29 -3.68 12.37
N GLU A 17 -48.36 -4.91 11.87
CA GLU A 17 -47.60 -6.05 12.42
C GLU A 17 -46.34 -6.41 11.60
N ASN A 18 -45.98 -5.65 10.57
CA ASN A 18 -44.83 -5.96 9.70
C ASN A 18 -43.74 -4.87 9.66
N TYR A 19 -43.68 -4.01 10.68
CA TYR A 19 -42.66 -2.95 10.80
C TYR A 19 -41.89 -3.01 12.12
N ASP A 20 -41.93 -4.15 12.81
CA ASP A 20 -40.98 -4.51 13.86
C ASP A 20 -40.11 -5.71 13.44
N ASP A 21 -40.05 -6.01 12.13
CA ASP A 21 -38.78 -6.53 11.61
C ASP A 21 -37.83 -5.34 11.65
N GLU A 22 -37.20 -5.20 12.82
CA GLU A 22 -35.83 -4.71 12.90
C GLU A 22 -35.11 -5.42 11.75
N VAL A 23 -34.99 -4.74 10.61
CA VAL A 23 -33.94 -5.01 9.63
C VAL A 23 -32.70 -4.66 10.42
N THR A 24 -32.33 -5.59 11.28
CA THR A 24 -30.98 -5.86 11.64
C THR A 24 -30.35 -5.99 10.28
N ILE A 25 -29.71 -4.91 9.84
CA ILE A 25 -28.58 -5.05 8.96
C ILE A 25 -27.66 -5.89 9.83
N THR A 26 -27.85 -7.21 9.78
CA THR A 26 -26.78 -8.14 10.00
C THR A 26 -25.82 -7.74 8.90
N VAL A 27 -24.98 -6.75 9.22
CA VAL A 27 -23.63 -6.73 8.72
C VAL A 27 -23.17 -8.11 9.13
N GLU A 28 -23.33 -9.07 8.23
CA GLU A 28 -22.68 -10.35 8.34
C GLU A 28 -21.24 -9.95 8.52
N LYS A 29 -20.83 -10.00 9.78
CA LYS A 29 -19.49 -9.71 10.24
C LYS A 29 -18.59 -10.88 9.85
N GLU A 30 -18.86 -11.50 8.71
CA GLU A 30 -17.89 -12.22 7.91
C GLU A 30 -17.08 -11.15 7.17
N GLN A 31 -16.25 -10.47 7.98
CA GLN A 31 -14.92 -10.04 7.59
C GLN A 31 -14.83 -9.31 6.24
N PHE A 32 -15.46 -8.14 6.14
CA PHE A 32 -15.25 -7.20 5.02
C PHE A 32 -13.74 -7.04 4.75
N MET A 33 -13.31 -7.54 3.59
CA MET A 33 -11.93 -7.42 3.11
C MET A 33 -10.84 -8.00 4.01
N ASP A 34 -11.17 -8.90 4.94
CA ASP A 34 -10.20 -9.37 5.93
C ASP A 34 -9.03 -10.11 5.30
N GLU A 35 -9.30 -10.98 4.31
CA GLU A 35 -8.24 -11.66 3.56
C GLU A 35 -7.34 -10.65 2.84
N PHE A 36 -7.92 -9.61 2.23
CA PHE A 36 -7.16 -8.57 1.56
C PHE A 36 -6.31 -7.75 2.53
N PHE A 37 -6.88 -7.35 3.68
CA PHE A 37 -6.14 -6.62 4.70
C PHE A 37 -5.04 -7.46 5.34
N HIS A 38 -5.25 -8.77 5.50
CA HIS A 38 -4.18 -9.68 5.90
C HIS A 38 -3.06 -9.71 4.86
N GLN A 39 -3.37 -9.75 3.56
CA GLN A 39 -2.34 -9.67 2.52
C GLN A 39 -1.58 -8.34 2.55
N VAL A 40 -2.29 -7.22 2.77
CA VAL A 40 -1.70 -5.88 2.90
C VAL A 40 -0.73 -5.81 4.09
N GLU A 41 -1.14 -6.29 5.26
CA GLU A 41 -0.28 -6.27 6.45
C GLU A 41 0.91 -7.23 6.32
N GLU A 42 0.72 -8.38 5.66
CA GLU A 42 1.83 -9.29 5.36
C GLU A 42 2.87 -8.64 4.43
N ILE A 43 2.42 -7.98 3.35
CA ILE A 43 3.32 -7.24 2.46
C ILE A 43 4.03 -6.12 3.21
N ARG A 44 3.30 -5.38 4.06
CA ARG A 44 3.88 -4.31 4.87
C ARG A 44 4.97 -4.84 5.80
N GLY A 45 4.72 -5.95 6.48
CA GLY A 45 5.70 -6.61 7.35
C GLY A 45 6.95 -7.06 6.59
N TYR A 46 6.78 -7.61 5.37
CA TYR A 46 7.93 -7.93 4.52
C TYR A 46 8.72 -6.70 4.09
N ILE A 47 8.07 -5.59 3.73
CA ILE A 47 8.77 -4.35 3.38
C ILE A 47 9.54 -3.80 4.58
N ASP A 48 8.96 -3.83 5.78
CA ASP A 48 9.62 -3.41 7.01
C ASP A 48 10.83 -4.30 7.33
N GLN A 49 10.72 -5.61 7.11
CA GLN A 49 11.84 -6.54 7.27
C GLN A 49 12.96 -6.29 6.24
N ILE A 50 12.63 -5.91 5.00
CA ILE A 50 13.65 -5.50 4.03
C ILE A 50 14.36 -4.24 4.54
N ALA A 51 13.62 -3.23 4.98
CA ALA A 51 14.21 -1.97 5.47
C ALA A 51 15.16 -2.21 6.65
N GLU A 52 14.81 -3.08 7.60
CA GLU A 52 15.71 -3.49 8.69
C GLU A 52 16.99 -4.16 8.16
N ASN A 53 16.86 -5.12 7.24
CA ASN A 53 18.02 -5.78 6.64
C ASN A 53 18.91 -4.81 5.86
N VAL A 54 18.33 -3.80 5.19
CA VAL A 54 19.07 -2.76 4.46
C VAL A 54 19.92 -1.93 5.41
N GLU A 55 19.39 -1.56 6.59
CA GLU A 55 20.17 -0.87 7.62
C GLU A 55 21.28 -1.75 8.21
N GLU A 56 21.04 -3.06 8.38
CA GLU A 56 22.10 -3.98 8.78
C GLU A 56 23.19 -4.12 7.70
N VAL A 57 22.83 -4.21 6.42
CA VAL A 57 23.79 -4.21 5.29
C VAL A 57 24.68 -2.97 5.34
N LYS A 58 24.11 -1.79 5.56
CA LYS A 58 24.86 -0.53 5.69
C LYS A 58 25.86 -0.57 6.85
N LYS A 59 25.48 -1.13 8.00
CA LYS A 59 26.40 -1.33 9.14
C LYS A 59 27.54 -2.29 8.78
N LYS A 60 27.24 -3.43 8.16
CA LYS A 60 28.25 -4.42 7.74
C LYS A 60 29.21 -3.83 6.70
N HIS A 61 28.71 -3.09 5.72
CA HIS A 61 29.53 -2.33 4.78
C HIS A 61 30.48 -1.36 5.47
N SER A 62 30.00 -0.62 6.48
CA SER A 62 30.86 0.28 7.27
C SER A 62 31.98 -0.47 8.00
N VAL A 63 31.68 -1.61 8.61
CA VAL A 63 32.68 -2.45 9.30
C VAL A 63 33.71 -2.97 8.29
N ILE A 64 33.25 -3.50 7.16
CA ILE A 64 34.11 -4.03 6.09
C ILE A 64 35.08 -2.95 5.55
N LEU A 65 34.62 -1.70 5.40
CA LEU A 65 35.45 -0.59 4.92
C LEU A 65 36.38 0.01 5.99
N SER A 66 36.18 -0.34 7.26
CA SER A 66 36.99 0.17 8.38
C SER A 66 38.28 -0.62 8.62
N ALA A 67 38.35 -1.86 8.13
CA ALA A 67 39.48 -2.75 8.33
C ALA A 67 40.15 -3.12 6.99
N PRO A 68 41.50 -3.12 6.90
CA PRO A 68 42.24 -3.59 5.71
C PRO A 68 41.90 -5.03 5.32
N ASN A 69 41.69 -5.88 6.32
CA ASN A 69 41.28 -7.28 6.14
C ASN A 69 40.13 -7.60 7.09
N PRO A 70 38.88 -7.38 6.68
CA PRO A 70 37.72 -7.58 7.54
C PRO A 70 37.48 -9.06 7.79
N GLU A 71 36.93 -9.37 8.97
CA GLU A 71 36.67 -10.75 9.39
C GLU A 71 35.74 -11.47 8.41
N GLY A 72 36.08 -12.73 8.08
CA GLY A 72 35.28 -13.57 7.18
C GLY A 72 33.82 -13.67 7.60
N LYS A 73 33.57 -13.75 8.92
CA LYS A 73 32.23 -13.77 9.51
C LYS A 73 31.37 -12.56 9.12
N THR A 74 31.95 -11.36 9.07
CA THR A 74 31.18 -10.15 8.68
C THR A 74 30.77 -10.21 7.21
N LYS A 75 31.62 -10.80 6.35
CA LYS A 75 31.29 -11.01 4.92
C LYS A 75 30.22 -12.09 4.74
N GLU A 76 30.28 -13.17 5.52
CA GLU A 76 29.24 -14.22 5.51
C GLU A 76 27.88 -13.66 5.95
N GLU A 77 27.83 -12.89 7.04
CA GLU A 77 26.60 -12.24 7.51
C GLU A 77 26.04 -11.25 6.46
N LEU A 78 26.89 -10.52 5.73
CA LEU A 78 26.47 -9.65 4.63
C LEU A 78 25.84 -10.43 3.47
N GLU A 79 26.41 -11.58 3.12
CA GLU A 79 25.86 -12.46 2.08
C GLU A 79 24.51 -13.02 2.48
N GLU A 80 24.34 -13.44 3.74
CA GLU A 80 23.05 -13.88 4.27
C GLU A 80 21.98 -12.78 4.21
N LEU A 81 22.32 -11.55 4.60
CA LEU A 81 21.43 -10.39 4.50
C LEU A 81 21.02 -10.12 3.05
N THR A 82 21.97 -10.17 2.12
CA THR A 82 21.73 -9.98 0.68
C THR A 82 20.74 -11.02 0.13
N LEU A 83 20.95 -12.30 0.48
CA LEU A 83 20.06 -13.39 0.10
C LEU A 83 18.67 -13.24 0.74
N SER A 84 18.62 -12.79 1.99
CA SER A 84 17.36 -12.52 2.70
C SER A 84 16.55 -11.43 2.01
N ILE A 85 17.18 -10.28 1.72
CA ILE A 85 16.58 -9.16 0.98
C ILE A 85 16.03 -9.65 -0.36
N LYS A 86 16.84 -10.37 -1.15
CA LYS A 86 16.41 -10.93 -2.43
C LYS A 86 15.16 -11.83 -2.30
N ARG A 87 15.13 -12.73 -1.31
CA ARG A 87 14.00 -13.64 -1.11
C ARG A 87 12.74 -12.89 -0.71
N ILE A 88 12.83 -11.97 0.25
CA ILE A 88 11.67 -11.22 0.77
C ILE A 88 11.15 -10.27 -0.31
N ALA A 89 12.03 -9.57 -1.03
CA ALA A 89 11.66 -8.66 -2.10
C ALA A 89 10.95 -9.39 -3.27
N ASN A 90 11.36 -10.61 -3.61
CA ASN A 90 10.62 -11.43 -4.57
C ASN A 90 9.22 -11.83 -4.06
N ARG A 91 9.05 -12.09 -2.76
CA ARG A 91 7.72 -12.35 -2.17
C ARG A 91 6.82 -11.14 -2.25
N VAL A 92 7.33 -9.96 -1.89
CA VAL A 92 6.60 -8.68 -2.00
C VAL A 92 6.18 -8.44 -3.44
N ARG A 93 7.11 -8.56 -4.39
CA ARG A 93 6.83 -8.42 -5.82
C ARG A 93 5.71 -9.33 -6.30
N ASN A 94 5.77 -10.62 -5.95
CA ASN A 94 4.75 -11.58 -6.38
C ASN A 94 3.37 -11.26 -5.78
N LYS A 95 3.32 -10.87 -4.49
CA LYS A 95 2.05 -10.50 -3.83
C LYS A 95 1.46 -9.22 -4.39
N LEU A 96 2.27 -8.20 -4.67
CA LEU A 96 1.82 -6.98 -5.34
C LEU A 96 1.24 -7.29 -6.73
N LYS A 97 1.91 -8.15 -7.50
CA LYS A 97 1.43 -8.58 -8.83
C LYS A 97 0.08 -9.32 -8.77
N ILE A 98 -0.15 -10.13 -7.74
CA ILE A 98 -1.45 -10.79 -7.52
C ILE A 98 -2.55 -9.76 -7.28
N ILE A 99 -2.29 -8.76 -6.42
CA ILE A 99 -3.24 -7.68 -6.14
C ILE A 99 -3.49 -6.84 -7.42
N GLU A 100 -2.45 -6.55 -8.19
CA GLU A 100 -2.56 -5.84 -9.46
C GLU A 100 -3.48 -6.59 -10.45
N GLN A 101 -3.32 -7.91 -10.54
CA GLN A 101 -4.16 -8.76 -11.39
C GLN A 101 -5.62 -8.79 -10.93
N SER A 102 -5.88 -8.85 -9.61
CA SER A 102 -7.26 -8.80 -9.10
C SER A 102 -7.93 -7.46 -9.44
N ILE A 103 -7.18 -6.36 -9.29
CA ILE A 103 -7.65 -5.01 -9.66
C ILE A 103 -8.02 -4.93 -11.15
N LYS A 104 -7.17 -5.47 -12.04
CA LYS A 104 -7.41 -5.45 -13.50
C LYS A 104 -8.64 -6.25 -13.92
N THR A 105 -8.89 -7.40 -13.28
CA THR A 105 -10.07 -8.23 -13.55
C THR A 105 -11.36 -7.49 -13.17
N GLU A 106 -11.40 -6.89 -11.99
CA GLU A 106 -12.57 -6.14 -11.49
C GLU A 106 -12.85 -4.85 -12.29
N ASP A 107 -11.81 -4.17 -12.81
CA ASP A 107 -11.98 -2.97 -13.64
C ASP A 107 -12.67 -3.27 -14.97
N ASN A 108 -12.39 -4.43 -15.57
CA ASN A 108 -12.99 -4.87 -16.84
C ASN A 108 -14.49 -5.20 -16.71
N GLU A 109 -14.95 -5.52 -15.51
CA GLU A 109 -16.36 -5.79 -15.21
C GLU A 109 -17.18 -4.51 -14.95
N ASN A 110 -16.57 -3.31 -15.12
CA ASN A 110 -17.16 -1.99 -14.86
C ASN A 110 -17.74 -1.83 -13.45
N GLN A 111 -17.26 -2.63 -12.50
CA GLN A 111 -17.75 -2.62 -11.12
C GLN A 111 -16.91 -1.62 -10.30
N SER A 112 -17.17 -0.31 -10.49
CA SER A 112 -16.54 0.73 -9.67
C SER A 112 -17.11 0.71 -8.25
N SER A 113 -16.59 -0.22 -7.43
CA SER A 113 -16.99 -0.44 -6.05
C SER A 113 -16.05 0.29 -5.09
N VAL A 114 -16.53 0.52 -3.86
CA VAL A 114 -15.68 0.99 -2.75
C VAL A 114 -14.51 0.03 -2.52
N ASP A 115 -14.73 -1.26 -2.75
CA ASP A 115 -13.74 -2.33 -2.63
C ASP A 115 -12.55 -2.14 -3.59
N LEU A 116 -12.85 -1.97 -4.88
CA LEU A 116 -11.86 -1.77 -5.92
C LEU A 116 -10.99 -0.53 -5.65
N ARG A 117 -11.60 0.54 -5.12
CA ARG A 117 -10.88 1.76 -4.73
C ARG A 117 -9.93 1.54 -3.56
N ILE A 118 -10.35 0.78 -2.56
CA ILE A 118 -9.49 0.41 -1.42
C ILE A 118 -8.30 -0.41 -1.92
N ARG A 119 -8.55 -1.42 -2.76
CA ARG A 119 -7.50 -2.25 -3.37
C ARG A 119 -6.48 -1.42 -4.16
N LYS A 120 -6.96 -0.55 -5.07
CA LYS A 120 -6.14 0.38 -5.86
C LYS A 120 -5.26 1.27 -4.98
N THR A 121 -5.84 1.85 -3.92
CA THR A 121 -5.12 2.75 -2.98
C THR A 121 -4.03 2.02 -2.21
N GLN A 122 -4.35 0.85 -1.64
CA GLN A 122 -3.40 0.05 -0.86
C GLN A 122 -2.27 -0.49 -1.75
N HIS A 123 -2.60 -1.01 -2.94
CA HIS A 123 -1.61 -1.46 -3.91
C HIS A 123 -0.60 -0.35 -4.26
N SER A 124 -1.09 0.86 -4.55
CA SER A 124 -0.22 2.02 -4.84
C SER A 124 0.67 2.38 -3.64
N THR A 125 0.09 2.44 -2.44
CA THR A 125 0.83 2.79 -1.22
C THR A 125 1.95 1.80 -0.93
N LEU A 126 1.65 0.49 -0.99
CA LEU A 126 2.63 -0.57 -0.77
C LEU A 126 3.69 -0.61 -1.86
N SER A 127 3.31 -0.44 -3.13
CA SER A 127 4.25 -0.41 -4.26
C SER A 127 5.25 0.75 -4.12
N ARG A 128 4.79 1.94 -3.71
CA ARG A 128 5.67 3.09 -3.45
C ARG A 128 6.62 2.81 -2.29
N LYS A 129 6.11 2.28 -1.18
CA LYS A 129 6.94 1.96 -0.01
C LYS A 129 8.01 0.93 -0.37
N PHE A 130 7.64 -0.11 -1.12
CA PHE A 130 8.57 -1.13 -1.60
C PHE A 130 9.63 -0.54 -2.53
N ALA A 131 9.23 0.27 -3.51
CA ALA A 131 10.15 0.95 -4.43
C ALA A 131 11.16 1.82 -3.66
N ASN A 132 10.70 2.62 -2.70
CA ASN A 132 11.57 3.48 -1.90
C ASN A 132 12.65 2.67 -1.15
N VAL A 133 12.27 1.59 -0.47
CA VAL A 133 13.21 0.75 0.30
C VAL A 133 14.23 0.07 -0.63
N MET A 134 13.80 -0.38 -1.81
CA MET A 134 14.73 -1.00 -2.76
C MET A 134 15.65 0.01 -3.44
N THR A 135 15.17 1.23 -3.69
CA THR A 135 16.02 2.34 -4.15
C THR A 135 17.09 2.67 -3.11
N GLU A 136 16.72 2.78 -1.83
CA GLU A 136 17.67 2.98 -0.74
C GLU A 136 18.71 1.85 -0.66
N TYR A 137 18.27 0.59 -0.81
CA TYR A 137 19.20 -0.53 -0.91
C TYR A 137 20.20 -0.37 -2.05
N ASN A 138 19.74 0.00 -3.25
CA ASN A 138 20.61 0.23 -4.40
C ASN A 138 21.61 1.36 -4.18
N GLU A 139 21.17 2.47 -3.58
CA GLU A 139 22.05 3.61 -3.23
C GLU A 139 23.15 3.19 -2.25
N ILE A 140 22.82 2.37 -1.25
CA ILE A 140 23.80 1.82 -0.30
C ILE A 140 24.83 0.92 -1.01
N GLN A 141 24.40 0.09 -1.96
CA GLN A 141 25.31 -0.74 -2.75
C GLN A 141 26.24 0.12 -3.61
N ILE A 142 25.71 1.10 -4.36
CA ILE A 142 26.53 2.02 -5.17
C ILE A 142 27.54 2.76 -4.29
N LEU A 143 27.13 3.26 -3.12
CA LEU A 143 28.02 3.93 -2.18
C LEU A 143 29.16 3.02 -1.70
N PHE A 144 28.87 1.73 -1.43
CA PHE A 144 29.89 0.77 -1.03
C PHE A 144 30.87 0.44 -2.17
N ARG A 145 30.37 0.35 -3.42
CA ARG A 145 31.19 0.18 -4.62
C ARG A 145 32.18 1.33 -4.78
N GLU A 146 31.69 2.57 -4.74
CA GLU A 146 32.52 3.78 -4.89
C GLU A 146 33.57 3.89 -3.77
N ARG A 147 33.20 3.59 -2.54
CA ARG A 147 34.16 3.57 -1.43
C ARG A 147 35.19 2.46 -1.57
N SER A 148 34.82 1.30 -2.11
CA SER A 148 35.75 0.20 -2.38
C SER A 148 36.71 0.56 -3.53
N LYS A 149 36.21 1.20 -4.59
CA LYS A 149 37.03 1.76 -5.68
C LYS A 149 38.06 2.74 -5.14
N GLY A 150 37.65 3.73 -4.34
CA GLY A 150 38.58 4.70 -3.74
C GLY A 150 39.62 4.07 -2.80
N ARG A 151 39.28 2.96 -2.11
CA ARG A 151 40.26 2.18 -1.34
C ARG A 151 41.28 1.50 -2.24
N ILE A 152 40.84 0.87 -3.32
CA ILE A 152 41.74 0.23 -4.31
C ILE A 152 42.70 1.26 -4.90
N GLN A 153 42.19 2.44 -5.30
CA GLN A 153 43.01 3.53 -5.81
C GLN A 153 44.12 3.93 -4.84
N ARG A 154 43.76 4.12 -3.56
CA ARG A 154 44.73 4.47 -2.51
C ARG A 154 45.77 3.38 -2.29
N GLN A 155 45.39 2.10 -2.38
CA GLN A 155 46.34 0.99 -2.25
C GLN A 155 47.28 0.92 -3.46
N LEU A 156 46.80 1.19 -4.67
CA LEU A 156 47.65 1.30 -5.86
C LEU A 156 48.69 2.42 -5.71
N GLU A 157 48.29 3.58 -5.19
CA GLU A 157 49.22 4.69 -4.92
C GLU A 157 50.32 4.30 -3.92
N ILE A 158 49.98 3.55 -2.87
CA ILE A 158 50.96 3.03 -1.88
C ILE A 158 51.99 2.11 -2.54
N THR A 159 51.58 1.34 -3.55
CA THR A 159 52.49 0.48 -4.32
C THR A 159 53.31 1.23 -5.36
N GLY A 160 53.11 2.55 -5.51
CA GLY A 160 53.82 3.40 -6.47
C GLY A 160 53.17 3.47 -7.85
N ARG A 161 51.95 2.92 -8.03
CA ARG A 161 51.17 3.02 -9.27
C ARG A 161 50.13 4.13 -9.12
N THR A 162 50.30 5.21 -9.88
CA THR A 162 49.26 6.24 -10.00
C THR A 162 48.28 5.81 -11.07
N THR A 163 46.99 5.77 -10.74
CA THR A 163 45.92 5.30 -11.64
C THR A 163 44.82 6.35 -11.66
N THR A 164 44.39 6.74 -12.85
CA THR A 164 43.26 7.66 -13.02
C THR A 164 41.94 6.95 -12.70
N ASP A 165 40.87 7.71 -12.48
CA ASP A 165 39.56 7.12 -12.19
C ASP A 165 39.05 6.24 -13.35
N ASP A 166 39.28 6.67 -14.59
CA ASP A 166 38.90 5.95 -15.82
C ASP A 166 39.72 4.66 -16.00
N GLU A 167 41.05 4.72 -15.78
CA GLU A 167 41.92 3.54 -15.86
C GLU A 167 41.53 2.52 -14.79
N LEU A 168 41.21 2.99 -13.58
CA LEU A 168 40.76 2.10 -12.50
C LEU A 168 39.42 1.44 -12.82
N GLU A 169 38.50 2.16 -13.46
CA GLU A 169 37.22 1.59 -13.90
C GLU A 169 37.44 0.49 -14.94
N GLU A 170 38.27 0.73 -15.95
CA GLU A 170 38.64 -0.28 -16.96
C GLU A 170 39.27 -1.52 -16.33
N MET A 171 40.12 -1.32 -15.31
CA MET A 171 40.72 -2.41 -14.56
C MET A 171 39.66 -3.25 -13.81
N LEU A 172 38.66 -2.63 -13.21
CA LEU A 172 37.55 -3.30 -12.53
C LEU A 172 36.65 -4.06 -13.53
N GLU A 173 36.36 -3.47 -14.69
CA GLU A 173 35.54 -4.07 -15.74
C GLU A 173 36.23 -5.28 -16.39
N SER A 174 37.56 -5.31 -16.43
CA SER A 174 38.34 -6.39 -17.03
C SER A 174 38.08 -7.76 -16.40
N GLY A 175 37.61 -7.79 -15.14
CA GLY A 175 37.35 -9.01 -14.38
C GLY A 175 38.59 -9.88 -14.10
N ASN A 176 39.80 -9.38 -14.40
CA ASN A 176 41.06 -10.10 -14.22
C ASN A 176 41.83 -9.56 -13.00
N PRO A 177 41.83 -10.26 -11.84
CA PRO A 177 42.53 -9.79 -10.65
C PRO A 177 44.03 -9.55 -10.84
N SER A 178 44.64 -10.24 -11.80
CA SER A 178 46.08 -10.10 -12.10
C SER A 178 46.43 -8.70 -12.62
N ILE A 179 45.47 -7.95 -13.18
CA ILE A 179 45.68 -6.59 -13.71
C ILE A 179 46.18 -5.61 -12.64
N PHE A 180 45.82 -5.86 -11.39
CA PHE A 180 46.28 -5.08 -10.25
C PHE A 180 47.72 -5.43 -9.85
N THR A 181 48.22 -6.61 -10.22
CA THR A 181 49.52 -7.13 -9.78
C THR A 181 50.63 -7.09 -10.83
N SER A 182 50.29 -7.02 -12.13
CA SER A 182 51.23 -7.23 -13.24
C SER A 182 52.44 -6.30 -13.26
N ASP A 183 52.27 -5.05 -12.82
CA ASP A 183 53.31 -4.01 -12.89
C ASP A 183 53.91 -3.66 -11.51
N ILE A 184 53.52 -4.40 -10.46
CA ILE A 184 53.89 -4.08 -9.08
C ILE A 184 54.95 -5.05 -8.58
N ILE A 185 56.12 -4.50 -8.22
CA ILE A 185 57.20 -5.27 -7.61
C ILE A 185 56.84 -5.59 -6.15
N SER A 186 56.50 -6.85 -5.87
CA SER A 186 56.03 -7.33 -4.56
C SER A 186 57.16 -7.62 -3.54
N ASP A 187 58.21 -6.79 -3.55
CA ASP A 187 59.43 -7.01 -2.76
C ASP A 187 59.29 -6.57 -1.30
N THR A 188 58.30 -5.73 -0.99
CA THR A 188 58.06 -5.25 0.38
C THR A 188 56.82 -5.88 1.01
N GLN A 189 56.84 -6.05 2.34
CA GLN A 189 55.67 -6.50 3.11
C GLN A 189 54.48 -5.54 2.93
N ILE A 190 54.74 -4.24 2.79
CA ILE A 190 53.74 -3.20 2.56
C ILE A 190 53.04 -3.43 1.22
N THR A 191 53.80 -3.68 0.15
CA THR A 191 53.26 -3.96 -1.18
C THR A 191 52.37 -5.21 -1.18
N ARG A 192 52.79 -6.28 -0.51
CA ARG A 192 51.98 -7.51 -0.41
C ARG A 192 50.66 -7.28 0.34
N GLN A 193 50.70 -6.50 1.41
CA GLN A 193 49.49 -6.16 2.16
C GLN A 193 48.51 -5.32 1.32
N ALA A 194 49.03 -4.34 0.58
CA ALA A 194 48.22 -3.50 -0.34
C ALA A 194 47.56 -4.36 -1.43
N LEU A 195 48.31 -5.27 -2.04
CA LEU A 195 47.79 -6.19 -3.05
C LEU A 195 46.69 -7.11 -2.51
N ASN A 196 46.86 -7.68 -1.31
CA ASN A 196 45.83 -8.50 -0.67
C ASN A 196 44.55 -7.71 -0.38
N GLU A 197 44.68 -6.45 0.05
CA GLU A 197 43.53 -5.57 0.26
C GLU A 197 42.81 -5.26 -1.05
N ILE A 198 43.56 -4.95 -2.13
CA ILE A 198 43.01 -4.71 -3.47
C ILE A 198 42.19 -5.93 -3.93
N GLU A 199 42.76 -7.13 -3.85
CA GLU A 199 42.06 -8.35 -4.27
C GLU A 199 40.78 -8.59 -3.45
N SER A 200 40.85 -8.39 -2.12
CA SER A 200 39.71 -8.51 -1.22
C SER A 200 38.59 -7.50 -1.55
N ARG A 201 38.94 -6.25 -1.86
CA ARG A 201 37.97 -5.20 -2.26
C ARG A 201 37.38 -5.47 -3.64
N HIS A 202 38.19 -5.89 -4.60
CA HIS A 202 37.74 -6.23 -5.95
C HIS A 202 36.74 -7.39 -5.93
N LYS A 203 37.01 -8.43 -5.12
CA LYS A 203 36.05 -9.53 -4.90
C LYS A 203 34.72 -9.04 -4.31
N ASP A 204 34.76 -8.08 -3.40
CA ASP A 204 33.54 -7.51 -2.82
C ASP A 204 32.75 -6.70 -3.87
N ILE A 205 33.41 -5.96 -4.77
CA ILE A 205 32.77 -5.27 -5.90
C ILE A 205 32.08 -6.27 -6.84
N ILE A 206 32.76 -7.36 -7.23
CA ILE A 206 32.18 -8.39 -8.10
C ILE A 206 30.90 -8.98 -7.49
N LYS A 207 30.92 -9.30 -6.19
CA LYS A 207 29.74 -9.86 -5.49
C LYS A 207 28.59 -8.86 -5.45
N LEU A 208 28.90 -7.59 -5.21
CA LEU A 208 27.93 -6.51 -5.22
C LEU A 208 27.27 -6.34 -6.59
N GLU A 209 28.06 -6.30 -7.66
CA GLU A 209 27.55 -6.15 -9.03
C GLU A 209 26.70 -7.35 -9.46
N ALA A 210 27.06 -8.56 -9.02
CA ALA A 210 26.21 -9.73 -9.18
C ALA A 210 24.87 -9.55 -8.45
N SER A 211 24.87 -9.10 -7.19
CA SER A 211 23.65 -8.83 -6.43
C SER A 211 22.77 -7.77 -7.08
N ILE A 212 23.34 -6.67 -7.61
CA ILE A 212 22.57 -5.64 -8.31
C ILE A 212 21.97 -6.20 -9.60
N ARG A 213 22.76 -6.94 -10.38
CA ARG A 213 22.30 -7.57 -11.63
C ARG A 213 21.15 -8.56 -11.39
N GLU A 214 21.20 -9.34 -10.32
CA GLU A 214 20.12 -10.25 -9.95
C GLU A 214 18.82 -9.55 -9.53
N LEU A 215 18.90 -8.29 -9.10
CA LEU A 215 17.74 -7.46 -8.75
C LEU A 215 17.32 -6.53 -9.90
N HIS A 216 18.02 -6.57 -11.04
CA HIS A 216 17.72 -5.72 -12.20
C HIS A 216 16.25 -5.82 -12.64
N ASP A 217 15.73 -7.05 -12.80
CA ASP A 217 14.34 -7.26 -13.20
C ASP A 217 13.35 -6.65 -12.21
N MET A 218 13.70 -6.67 -10.92
CA MET A 218 12.90 -6.03 -9.87
C MET A 218 12.94 -4.51 -9.98
N PHE A 219 14.09 -3.90 -10.28
CA PHE A 219 14.20 -2.45 -10.52
C PHE A 219 13.39 -1.99 -11.73
N VAL A 220 13.38 -2.78 -12.80
CA VAL A 220 12.54 -2.51 -13.98
C VAL A 220 11.06 -2.60 -13.61
N ASP A 221 10.64 -3.64 -12.88
CA ASP A 221 9.26 -3.79 -12.40
C ASP A 221 8.84 -2.61 -11.51
N MET A 222 9.72 -2.15 -10.61
CA MET A 222 9.44 -1.01 -9.74
C MET A 222 9.34 0.31 -10.52
N ALA A 223 10.19 0.52 -11.53
CA ALA A 223 10.10 1.70 -12.38
C ALA A 223 8.75 1.76 -13.12
N MET A 224 8.31 0.63 -13.69
CA MET A 224 7.00 0.53 -14.34
C MET A 224 5.84 0.75 -13.36
N LEU A 225 5.92 0.16 -12.17
CA LEU A 225 4.90 0.33 -11.14
C LEU A 225 4.80 1.79 -10.70
N VAL A 226 5.92 2.50 -10.51
CA VAL A 226 5.94 3.91 -10.10
C VAL A 226 5.39 4.82 -11.22
N GLU A 227 5.71 4.54 -12.48
CA GLU A 227 5.23 5.32 -13.64
C GLU A 227 3.71 5.22 -13.82
N GLN A 228 3.14 4.01 -13.71
CA GLN A 228 1.69 3.76 -13.88
C GLN A 228 0.82 4.41 -12.77
N GLN A 229 1.42 4.85 -11.65
CA GLN A 229 0.69 5.39 -10.51
C GLN A 229 0.36 6.89 -10.60
N GLY A 230 0.89 7.60 -11.60
CA GLY A 230 0.58 9.03 -11.83
C GLY A 230 -0.88 9.31 -12.18
N GLU A 231 -1.55 8.39 -12.91
CA GLU A 231 -2.95 8.54 -13.33
C GLU A 231 -3.96 8.02 -12.31
N MET A 232 -3.61 6.97 -11.54
CA MET A 232 -4.57 6.30 -10.63
C MET A 232 -4.87 7.12 -9.37
N ILE A 233 -3.88 7.80 -8.79
CA ILE A 233 -4.06 8.61 -7.57
C ILE A 233 -4.99 9.80 -7.84
N ASN A 234 -4.85 10.45 -8.99
CA ASN A 234 -5.65 11.63 -9.37
C ASN A 234 -7.16 11.30 -9.50
N ASN A 235 -7.46 10.09 -9.99
CA ASN A 235 -8.83 9.58 -10.08
C ASN A 235 -9.42 9.16 -8.72
N ILE A 236 -8.59 8.75 -7.76
CA ILE A 236 -9.04 8.35 -6.41
C ILE A 236 -9.39 9.59 -5.58
N GLU A 237 -8.54 10.63 -5.59
CA GLU A 237 -8.79 11.87 -4.86
C GLU A 237 -10.09 12.54 -5.34
N THR A 238 -10.30 12.57 -6.66
CA THR A 238 -11.54 13.02 -7.30
C THR A 238 -12.77 12.19 -6.86
N ASN A 239 -12.63 10.87 -6.74
CA ASN A 239 -13.76 9.98 -6.39
C ASN A 239 -14.02 9.84 -4.87
N VAL A 240 -13.04 10.11 -4.00
CA VAL A 240 -13.26 10.25 -2.54
C VAL A 240 -14.09 11.48 -2.25
N VAL A 241 -13.75 12.62 -2.89
CA VAL A 241 -14.52 13.86 -2.78
C VAL A 241 -15.97 13.67 -3.23
N ASN A 242 -16.18 12.95 -4.34
CA ASN A 242 -17.53 12.66 -4.81
C ASN A 242 -18.31 11.75 -3.83
N ALA A 243 -17.67 10.72 -3.26
CA ALA A 243 -18.33 9.81 -2.31
C ALA A 243 -18.72 10.49 -0.99
N THR A 244 -17.88 11.40 -0.47
CA THR A 244 -18.23 12.21 0.70
C THR A 244 -19.42 13.12 0.40
N GLU A 245 -19.46 13.71 -0.81
CA GLU A 245 -20.59 14.53 -1.26
C GLU A 245 -21.90 13.73 -1.39
N TYR A 246 -21.86 12.49 -1.89
CA TYR A 246 -23.04 11.62 -1.95
C TYR A 246 -23.58 11.23 -0.56
N ILE A 247 -22.69 10.94 0.40
CA ILE A 247 -23.08 10.61 1.78
C ILE A 247 -23.69 11.84 2.47
N GLU A 248 -23.13 13.03 2.23
CA GLU A 248 -23.65 14.28 2.78
C GLU A 248 -25.04 14.62 2.22
N ARG A 249 -25.23 14.50 0.90
CA ARG A 249 -26.54 14.65 0.26
C ARG A 249 -27.55 13.59 0.72
N ALA A 250 -27.15 12.34 0.90
CA ALA A 250 -28.01 11.29 1.44
C ALA A 250 -28.44 11.56 2.90
N LYS A 251 -27.55 12.12 3.72
CA LYS A 251 -27.85 12.57 5.09
C LYS A 251 -28.82 13.75 5.10
N GLU A 252 -28.73 14.66 4.12
CA GLU A 252 -29.71 15.74 3.98
C GLU A 252 -31.09 15.25 3.52
N GLU A 253 -31.16 14.35 2.54
CA GLU A 253 -32.42 13.81 2.03
C GLU A 253 -33.14 12.97 3.08
N THR A 254 -32.44 12.17 3.88
CA THR A 254 -33.02 11.46 5.04
C THR A 254 -33.56 12.44 6.09
N LYS A 255 -32.84 13.54 6.37
CA LYS A 255 -33.31 14.59 7.29
C LYS A 255 -34.54 15.34 6.74
N LYS A 256 -34.60 15.59 5.43
CA LYS A 256 -35.80 16.15 4.77
C LYS A 256 -36.97 15.18 4.84
N ALA A 257 -36.76 13.89 4.57
CA ALA A 257 -37.80 12.86 4.66
C ALA A 257 -38.44 12.77 6.05
N VAL A 258 -37.64 12.79 7.12
CA VAL A 258 -38.14 12.82 8.52
C VAL A 258 -38.92 14.11 8.82
N ARG A 259 -38.49 15.26 8.29
CA ARG A 259 -39.21 16.53 8.41
C ARG A 259 -40.53 16.52 7.64
N TYR A 260 -40.61 15.90 6.46
CA TYR A 260 -41.84 15.75 5.71
C TYR A 260 -42.82 14.80 6.41
N GLN A 261 -42.34 13.68 6.93
CA GLN A 261 -43.17 12.73 7.68
C GLN A 261 -43.80 13.38 8.93
N SER A 262 -43.01 14.16 9.68
CA SER A 262 -43.51 14.86 10.87
C SER A 262 -44.51 15.99 10.54
N LYS A 263 -44.32 16.72 9.42
CA LYS A 263 -45.30 17.71 8.94
C LYS A 263 -46.59 17.06 8.43
N ALA A 264 -46.50 15.91 7.75
CA ALA A 264 -47.66 15.15 7.29
C ALA A 264 -48.52 14.66 8.46
N ARG A 265 -47.89 14.16 9.54
CA ARG A 265 -48.61 13.78 10.78
C ARG A 265 -49.39 14.93 11.41
N ARG A 266 -48.82 16.14 11.43
CA ARG A 266 -49.53 17.34 11.93
C ARG A 266 -50.72 17.72 11.04
N LYS A 267 -50.58 17.63 9.72
CA LYS A 267 -51.69 17.90 8.78
C LYS A 267 -52.84 16.92 8.97
N ILE A 268 -52.55 15.64 9.16
CA ILE A 268 -53.57 14.61 9.44
C ILE A 268 -54.33 14.95 10.73
N PHE A 269 -53.65 15.40 11.78
CA PHE A 269 -54.29 15.81 13.04
C PHE A 269 -55.24 17.01 12.86
N TYR A 270 -54.81 18.03 12.10
CA TYR A 270 -55.67 19.18 11.79
C TYR A 270 -56.91 18.80 10.97
N ILE A 271 -56.76 17.90 9.99
CA ILE A 271 -57.89 17.39 9.20
C ILE A 271 -58.87 16.64 10.12
N LEU A 272 -58.38 15.84 11.05
CA LEU A 272 -59.21 15.08 12.00
C LEU A 272 -60.03 16.02 12.91
N ILE A 273 -59.42 17.09 13.43
CA ILE A 273 -60.13 18.11 14.21
C ILE A 273 -61.25 18.76 13.39
N CYS A 274 -60.95 19.17 12.14
CA CYS A 274 -61.97 19.79 11.27
C CYS A 274 -63.17 18.86 11.02
N VAL A 275 -62.93 17.56 10.82
CA VAL A 275 -64.00 16.56 10.64
C VAL A 275 -64.86 16.43 11.90
N VAL A 276 -64.24 16.38 13.08
CA VAL A 276 -64.97 16.31 14.36
C VAL A 276 -65.86 17.54 14.56
N VAL A 277 -65.32 18.74 14.29
CA VAL A 277 -66.09 20.00 14.40
C VAL A 277 -67.28 20.00 13.45
N LEU A 278 -67.10 19.56 12.20
CA LEU A 278 -68.20 19.43 11.24
C LEU A 278 -69.30 18.48 11.72
N LEU A 279 -68.94 17.33 12.29
CA LEU A 279 -69.91 16.37 12.82
C LEU A 279 -70.70 16.95 14.00
N VAL A 280 -70.06 17.71 14.87
CA VAL A 280 -70.73 18.40 16.00
C VAL A 280 -71.72 19.44 15.47
N ILE A 281 -71.33 20.25 14.47
CA ILE A 281 -72.22 21.23 13.85
C ILE A 281 -73.45 20.54 13.24
N ILE A 282 -73.25 19.44 12.51
CA ILE A 282 -74.35 18.66 11.92
C ILE A 282 -75.27 18.11 13.02
N ALA A 283 -74.72 17.56 14.11
CA ALA A 283 -75.51 17.04 15.21
C ALA A 283 -76.35 18.14 15.91
N ILE A 284 -75.79 19.34 16.09
CA ILE A 284 -76.51 20.50 16.63
C ILE A 284 -77.65 20.91 15.69
N ILE A 285 -77.39 21.01 14.39
CA ILE A 285 -78.41 21.37 13.39
C ILE A 285 -79.56 20.36 13.42
N ILE A 286 -79.27 19.06 13.46
CA ILE A 286 -80.30 18.02 13.54
C ILE A 286 -81.06 18.11 14.87
N GLY A 287 -80.38 18.34 16.00
CA GLY A 287 -81.01 18.48 17.31
C GLY A 287 -81.90 19.72 17.46
N VAL A 288 -81.63 20.80 16.71
CA VAL A 288 -82.46 22.02 16.70
C VAL A 288 -83.59 21.94 15.67
N THR A 289 -83.38 21.25 14.54
CA THR A 289 -84.39 21.12 13.46
C THR A 289 -85.37 19.98 13.67
N VAL A 290 -85.08 19.03 14.57
CA VAL A 290 -86.03 18.00 15.03
C VAL A 290 -86.56 18.44 16.41
N PRO A 291 -87.62 19.27 16.48
CA PRO A 291 -88.26 19.58 17.75
C PRO A 291 -88.83 18.29 18.36
N SER A 292 -88.65 18.16 19.68
CA SER A 292 -89.15 17.07 20.52
C SER A 292 -90.67 16.91 20.42
#